data_AF-A0A7K2Q8Z9-F1
#
_entry.id   AF-A0A7K2Q8Z9-F1
#
_cell.length_a   1.000
_cell.length_b   1.000
_cell.length_c   1.000
_cell.angle_alpha   90.00
_cell.angle_beta   90.00
_cell.angle_gamma   90.00
#
_symmetry.space_group_name_H-M   'P 1'
#
loop_
_entity.id
_entity.type
_entity.pdbx_description
1 polymer ?
#
loop_
_entity_poly.entity_id
_entity_poly.type
_entity_poly.pdbx_seq_one_letter_code
_entity_poly.pdbx_strand_id
1 'polypeptide(L)'
;MRPVPDRSRAAASPGSELRDVLASALGAYARGLVLDLAEVTFCDCACLNVLLRARMGAGYDPVRRLPRFQVRNISPRVSRLLELTGTRAYFPNGSGPGMQPAEEAKPCA
;
A
#
# COMPACT_ATOMS: atom_id res chain seq x y z
N MET A 1 -15.27 -46.60 5.85
CA MET A 1 -14.36 -45.69 5.11
C MET A 1 -14.79 -44.27 5.44
N ARG A 2 -14.08 -43.56 6.32
CA ARG A 2 -14.39 -42.16 6.66
C ARG A 2 -13.72 -41.25 5.63
N PRO A 3 -14.40 -40.25 5.06
CA PRO A 3 -13.74 -39.30 4.17
C PRO A 3 -12.64 -38.55 4.93
N VAL A 4 -11.46 -38.50 4.31
CA VAL A 4 -10.29 -37.75 4.78
C VAL A 4 -10.58 -36.27 4.48
N PRO A 5 -10.44 -35.33 5.43
CA PRO A 5 -10.66 -33.93 5.12
C PRO A 5 -9.61 -33.43 4.12
N ASP A 6 -10.11 -32.79 3.06
CA ASP A 6 -9.34 -32.19 1.98
C ASP A 6 -8.43 -31.07 2.51
N ARG A 7 -7.15 -31.14 2.10
CA ARG A 7 -6.10 -30.17 2.42
C ARG A 7 -6.30 -28.89 1.60
N SER A 8 -7.17 -27.99 2.03
CA SER A 8 -7.28 -26.68 1.38
C SER A 8 -7.78 -25.57 2.31
N ARG A 9 -7.45 -25.63 3.61
CA ARG A 9 -7.39 -24.41 4.40
C ARG A 9 -6.06 -23.73 4.08
N ALA A 10 -6.00 -23.06 2.94
CA ALA A 10 -4.98 -22.04 2.73
C ALA A 10 -5.15 -21.07 3.90
N ALA A 11 -4.26 -21.14 4.89
CA ALA A 11 -4.03 -19.99 5.73
C ALA A 11 -3.60 -18.92 4.74
N ALA A 12 -4.53 -18.05 4.35
CA ALA A 12 -4.19 -16.85 3.62
C ALA A 12 -3.14 -16.19 4.50
N SER A 13 -1.87 -16.29 4.10
CA SER A 13 -0.85 -15.52 4.77
C SER A 13 -1.33 -14.07 4.64
N PRO A 14 -1.18 -13.23 5.66
CA PRO A 14 -1.58 -11.82 5.55
C PRO A 14 -1.04 -11.15 4.28
N GLY A 15 0.08 -11.63 3.72
CA GLY A 15 0.60 -11.20 2.42
C GLY A 15 -0.26 -11.58 1.19
N SER A 16 -0.86 -12.78 1.12
CA SER A 16 -1.68 -13.16 -0.04
C SER A 16 -3.01 -12.42 -0.06
N GLU A 17 -3.65 -12.24 1.10
CA GLU A 17 -4.90 -11.49 1.23
C GLU A 17 -4.70 -10.01 0.88
N LEU A 18 -3.65 -9.38 1.44
CA LEU A 18 -3.32 -7.99 1.12
C LEU A 18 -3.06 -7.78 -0.37
N ARG A 19 -2.35 -8.73 -1.01
CA ARG A 19 -2.06 -8.66 -2.44
C ARG A 19 -3.34 -8.63 -3.27
N ASP A 20 -4.26 -9.54 -2.98
CA ASP A 20 -5.48 -9.70 -3.76
C ASP A 20 -6.42 -8.49 -3.57
N VAL A 21 -6.51 -7.96 -2.34
CA VAL A 21 -7.24 -6.70 -2.05
C VAL A 21 -6.62 -5.52 -2.79
N LEU A 22 -5.29 -5.36 -2.76
CA LEU A 22 -4.62 -4.27 -3.47
C LEU A 22 -4.77 -4.37 -4.98
N ALA A 23 -4.67 -5.58 -5.54
CA ALA A 23 -4.86 -5.79 -6.97
C ALA A 23 -6.29 -5.42 -7.41
N SER A 24 -7.30 -5.87 -6.65
CA SER A 24 -8.70 -5.53 -6.90
C SER A 24 -8.93 -4.01 -6.82
N ALA A 25 -8.43 -3.36 -5.77
CA ALA A 25 -8.61 -1.93 -5.58
C ALA A 25 -7.88 -1.10 -6.66
N LEU A 26 -6.65 -1.46 -7.04
CA LEU A 26 -5.93 -0.77 -8.13
C LEU A 26 -6.61 -0.94 -9.50
N GLY A 27 -7.30 -2.07 -9.71
CA GLY A 27 -8.14 -2.28 -10.89
C GLY A 27 -9.41 -1.42 -10.87
N ALA A 28 -10.06 -1.28 -9.72
CA ALA A 28 -11.28 -0.49 -9.56
C ALA A 28 -11.03 1.02 -9.59
N TYR A 29 -9.89 1.49 -9.07
CA TYR A 29 -9.59 2.93 -8.93
C TYR A 29 -8.56 3.41 -9.96
N ALA A 30 -9.07 3.85 -11.12
CA ALA A 30 -8.26 4.38 -12.23
C ALA A 30 -7.38 5.59 -11.84
N ARG A 31 -7.81 6.40 -10.88
CA ARG A 31 -7.10 7.61 -10.42
C ARG A 31 -6.02 7.33 -9.36
N GLY A 32 -5.91 6.08 -8.92
CA GLY A 32 -4.95 5.66 -7.91
C GLY A 32 -5.57 5.37 -6.53
N LEU A 33 -4.70 4.94 -5.62
CA LEU A 33 -4.99 4.43 -4.29
C LEU A 33 -3.95 4.95 -3.30
N VAL A 34 -4.43 5.41 -2.14
CA VAL A 34 -3.59 5.80 -1.00
C VAL A 34 -3.83 4.80 0.12
N LEU A 35 -2.77 4.11 0.53
CA LEU A 35 -2.80 3.15 1.63
C LEU A 35 -2.32 3.81 2.92
N ASP A 36 -3.11 3.68 3.99
CA ASP A 36 -2.76 4.16 5.32
C ASP A 36 -2.12 3.04 6.13
N LEU A 37 -0.92 3.28 6.70
CA LEU A 37 -0.19 2.29 7.48
C LEU A 37 -0.05 2.68 8.96
N ALA A 38 -0.88 3.57 9.47
CA ALA A 38 -0.79 4.08 10.85
C ALA A 38 -0.89 2.96 11.90
N GLU A 39 -1.92 2.13 11.74
CA GLU A 39 -2.29 1.05 12.66
C GLU A 39 -1.57 -0.27 12.33
N VAL A 40 -0.65 -0.27 11.36
CA VAL A 40 0.10 -1.47 11.00
C VAL A 40 1.18 -1.72 12.05
N THR A 41 0.89 -2.68 12.93
CA THR A 41 1.76 -3.07 14.04
C THR A 41 2.85 -4.06 13.65
N PHE A 42 2.68 -4.78 12.53
CA PHE A 42 3.62 -5.76 11.99
C PHE A 42 3.60 -5.74 10.45
N CYS A 43 4.79 -5.70 9.85
CA CYS A 43 5.01 -5.86 8.41
C CYS A 43 6.28 -6.70 8.26
N ASP A 44 6.17 -7.83 7.57
CA ASP A 44 7.31 -8.69 7.25
C ASP A 44 7.78 -8.45 5.82
N CYS A 45 8.80 -9.21 5.40
CA CYS A 45 9.33 -9.14 4.03
C CYS A 45 8.28 -9.53 2.98
N ALA A 46 7.32 -10.40 3.30
CA ALA A 46 6.26 -10.79 2.38
C ALA A 46 5.30 -9.62 2.14
N CYS A 47 4.87 -8.94 3.20
CA CYS A 47 4.05 -7.74 3.14
C CYS A 47 4.78 -6.60 2.40
N LEU A 48 6.07 -6.39 2.69
CA LEU A 48 6.90 -5.41 1.97
C LEU A 48 6.96 -5.71 0.46
N ASN A 49 7.18 -6.96 0.08
CA ASN A 49 7.19 -7.36 -1.33
C ASN A 49 5.85 -7.09 -2.03
N VAL A 50 4.73 -7.28 -1.33
CA VAL A 50 3.40 -6.94 -1.85
C VAL A 50 3.26 -5.45 -2.10
N LEU A 51 3.71 -4.59 -1.16
CA LEU A 51 3.68 -3.14 -1.33
C LEU A 51 4.54 -2.66 -2.51
N LEU A 52 5.74 -3.25 -2.67
CA LEU A 52 6.63 -2.94 -3.80
C LEU A 52 6.02 -3.36 -5.13
N ARG A 53 5.42 -4.56 -5.20
CA ARG A 53 4.73 -5.04 -6.41
C ARG A 53 3.51 -4.18 -6.75
N ALA A 54 2.72 -3.80 -5.75
CA ALA A 54 1.58 -2.89 -5.94
C ALA A 54 2.04 -1.54 -6.50
N ARG A 55 3.12 -0.97 -5.96
CA ARG A 55 3.71 0.28 -6.47
C ARG A 55 4.16 0.17 -7.92
N MET A 56 4.91 -0.89 -8.27
CA MET A 56 5.40 -1.09 -9.63
C MET A 56 4.26 -1.35 -10.62
N GLY A 57 3.26 -2.14 -10.23
CA GLY A 57 2.12 -2.48 -11.09
C GLY A 57 1.12 -1.34 -11.27
N ALA A 58 0.94 -0.49 -10.27
CA ALA A 58 0.03 0.66 -10.37
C ALA A 58 0.52 1.72 -11.37
N GLY A 59 1.83 1.84 -11.54
CA GLY A 59 2.44 2.84 -12.41
C GLY A 59 2.16 4.27 -11.93
N TYR A 60 1.92 5.15 -12.90
CA TYR A 60 1.88 6.59 -12.68
C TYR A 60 0.65 7.22 -13.32
N ASP A 61 0.10 8.25 -12.66
CA ASP A 61 -1.02 9.03 -13.20
C ASP A 61 -0.45 10.14 -14.10
N PRO A 62 -0.71 10.10 -15.42
CA PRO A 62 -0.12 11.05 -16.36
C PRO A 62 -0.66 12.48 -16.17
N VAL A 63 -1.87 12.62 -15.63
CA VAL A 63 -2.53 13.92 -15.40
C VAL A 63 -1.96 14.57 -14.15
N ARG A 64 -1.92 13.81 -13.04
CA ARG A 64 -1.48 14.33 -11.74
C ARG A 64 0.02 14.40 -11.58
N ARG A 65 0.76 13.74 -12.48
CA ARG A 65 2.20 13.54 -12.35
C ARG A 65 2.59 13.00 -10.96
N LEU A 66 1.90 11.94 -10.54
CA LEU A 66 2.14 11.27 -9.26
C LEU A 66 1.99 9.74 -9.37
N PRO A 67 2.63 8.94 -8.51
CA PRO A 67 2.39 7.51 -8.43
C PRO A 67 0.90 7.22 -8.18
N ARG A 68 0.35 6.24 -8.89
CA ARG A 68 -1.04 5.80 -8.67
C ARG A 68 -1.19 5.02 -7.37
N PHE A 69 -0.12 4.44 -6.85
CA PHE A 69 -0.13 3.83 -5.53
C PHE A 69 0.76 4.64 -4.59
N GLN A 70 0.17 5.14 -3.52
CA GLN A 70 0.84 5.92 -2.49
C GLN A 70 0.59 5.32 -1.13
N VAL A 71 1.50 5.59 -0.22
CA VAL A 71 1.41 5.19 1.18
C VAL A 71 1.50 6.44 2.03
N ARG A 72 0.70 6.51 3.10
CA ARG A 72 0.73 7.60 4.09
C ARG A 72 0.78 7.05 5.51
N ASN A 73 1.13 7.93 6.44
CA ASN A 73 1.13 7.67 7.88
C ASN A 73 1.84 6.36 8.27
N ILE A 74 3.05 6.13 7.76
CA ILE A 74 3.80 4.90 8.02
C ILE A 74 4.13 4.80 9.51
N SER A 75 3.70 3.71 10.16
CA SER A 75 4.03 3.46 11.57
C SER A 75 5.55 3.38 11.79
N PRO A 76 6.06 3.72 13.00
CA PRO A 76 7.51 3.69 13.27
C PRO A 76 8.17 2.33 12.99
N ARG A 77 7.44 1.23 13.22
CA ARG A 77 7.93 -0.13 12.95
C ARG A 77 8.09 -0.39 11.46
N VAL A 78 7.09 -0.02 10.66
CA VAL A 78 7.15 -0.16 9.20
C VAL A 78 8.21 0.78 8.63
N SER A 79 8.33 2.00 9.15
CA SER A 79 9.38 2.94 8.76
C SER A 79 10.77 2.34 8.99
N ARG A 80 10.99 1.69 10.15
CA ARG A 80 12.26 1.03 10.46
C ARG A 80 12.55 -0.13 9.52
N LEU A 81 11.56 -0.94 9.18
CA LEU A 81 11.70 -2.02 8.19
C LEU A 81 12.12 -1.45 6.82
N LEU A 82 11.48 -0.37 6.36
CA LEU A 82 11.78 0.27 5.08
C LEU A 82 13.19 0.85 5.05
N GLU A 83 13.68 1.40 6.16
CA GLU A 83 15.06 1.86 6.29
C GLU A 83 16.05 0.71 6.22
N LEU A 84 15.83 -0.34 7.02
CA LEU A 84 16.73 -1.50 7.10
C LEU A 84 16.84 -2.25 5.77
N THR A 85 15.77 -2.24 4.97
CA THR A 85 15.73 -2.85 3.65
C THR A 85 16.13 -1.89 2.53
N GLY A 86 16.43 -0.62 2.83
CA GLY A 86 16.76 0.40 1.84
C GLY A 86 15.60 0.79 0.91
N THR A 87 14.37 0.45 1.27
CA THR A 87 13.17 0.65 0.42
C THR A 87 12.40 1.92 0.76
N ARG A 88 12.81 2.69 1.78
CA ARG A 88 12.10 3.93 2.18
C ARG A 88 11.98 4.97 1.07
N ALA A 89 12.96 5.07 0.18
CA ALA A 89 12.93 5.97 -0.98
C ALA A 89 11.77 5.68 -1.95
N TYR A 90 11.20 4.47 -1.90
CA TYR A 90 10.05 4.11 -2.72
C TYR A 90 8.72 4.62 -2.15
N PHE A 91 8.69 5.07 -0.89
CA PHE A 91 7.48 5.58 -0.24
C PHE A 91 7.70 7.00 0.32
N PRO A 92 7.98 7.99 -0.54
CA PRO A 92 8.38 9.35 -0.10
C PRO A 92 7.27 10.07 0.68
N ASN A 93 6.00 9.81 0.36
CA ASN A 93 4.83 10.43 1.01
C ASN A 93 4.43 9.72 2.31
N GLY A 94 5.16 8.67 2.70
CA GLY A 94 4.84 7.84 3.84
C GLY A 94 5.13 8.48 5.20
N SER A 95 5.94 9.54 5.22
CA SER A 95 6.38 10.24 6.43
C SER A 95 5.66 11.57 6.58
N GLY A 96 4.40 11.55 7.01
CA GLY A 96 3.65 12.76 7.36
C GLY A 96 2.13 12.56 7.30
N PRO A 97 1.34 13.41 7.99
CA PRO A 97 -0.09 13.52 7.73
C PRO A 97 -0.24 13.86 6.25
N GLY A 98 -0.87 12.98 5.48
CA GLY A 98 -0.91 13.10 4.03
C GLY A 98 -1.36 14.50 3.64
N MET A 99 -0.48 15.25 2.97
CA MET A 99 -0.80 16.58 2.46
C MET A 99 -2.00 16.42 1.54
N GLN A 100 -3.19 16.78 2.05
CA GLN A 100 -4.36 16.90 1.21
C GLN A 100 -4.00 17.92 0.13
N PRO A 101 -4.28 17.65 -1.16
CA PRO A 101 -4.06 18.64 -2.19
C PRO A 101 -4.81 19.90 -1.74
N ALA A 102 -4.05 20.99 -1.61
CA ALA A 102 -4.52 22.26 -1.10
C ALA A 102 -5.89 22.59 -1.70
N GLU A 103 -6.89 22.70 -0.85
CA GLU A 103 -8.18 23.27 -1.19
C GLU A 103 -7.90 24.64 -1.80
N GLU A 104 -8.39 24.80 -3.02
CA GLU A 104 -8.23 25.97 -3.86
C GLU A 104 -8.69 27.21 -3.10
N ALA A 105 -7.72 27.98 -2.58
CA ALA A 105 -7.96 29.27 -1.99
C ALA A 105 -8.55 30.18 -3.08
N LYS A 106 -9.88 30.34 -3.06
CA LYS A 106 -10.59 31.36 -3.83
C LYS A 106 -9.91 32.71 -3.57
N PRO A 107 -9.49 33.44 -4.61
CA PRO A 107 -9.11 34.84 -4.43
C PRO A 107 -10.36 35.61 -4.00
N CYS A 108 -10.25 36.33 -2.89
CA CYS A 108 -11.22 37.36 -2.54
C CYS A 108 -11.15 38.45 -3.62
N ALA A 109 -12.27 38.70 -4.28
CA ALA A 109 -12.52 39.87 -5.12
C ALA A 109 -13.86 40.46 -4.70
#